data_AF-D2UAT7-F1
#
_entry.id   AF-D2UAT7-F1
#
_cell.length_a   1.000
_cell.length_b   1.000
_cell.length_c   1.000
_cell.angle_alpha   90.00
_cell.angle_beta   90.00
_cell.angle_gamma   90.00
#
_symmetry.space_group_name_H-M   'P 1'
#
loop_
_entity.id
_entity.type
_entity.pdbx_description
1 polymer ?
#
loop_
_entity_poly.entity_id
_entity_poly.type
_entity_poly.pdbx_seq_one_letter_code
_entity_poly.pdbx_strand_id
1 'polypeptide(L)'
;MSTEVELQRQLRTRISDLCEWLSGALEIGEVRGVESVMLAKKALYVWLCERWDNNEGDTEGALAYALECYVESGPAWAREEYSLEADLSITADPPWELSEFHLLVASFLADQALLAFNRGSKKQLILAAMLYADAVECREYWSHVRGPAGARNPKTMLGEVHAAARLLDERIAVDKEQRSRARRAVAAKLRNDPKQVAKSQAFKMWQDWQLGKVVHISGAAFARHVVETLPIDDTNTVQRWMRAWRKVGASGNA
;
A
#
# COMPACT_ATOMS: atom_id res chain seq x y z
N MET A 1 27.90 -10.69 -22.17
CA MET A 1 27.66 -9.53 -21.29
C MET A 1 27.35 -10.09 -19.91
N SER A 2 28.09 -9.71 -18.86
CA SER A 2 27.86 -10.27 -17.52
C SER A 2 26.55 -9.74 -16.93
N THR A 3 25.91 -10.51 -16.04
CA THR A 3 24.70 -10.11 -15.32
C THR A 3 24.88 -8.77 -14.59
N GLU A 4 26.09 -8.51 -14.09
CA GLU A 4 26.44 -7.25 -13.44
C GLU A 4 26.36 -6.04 -14.38
N VAL A 5 26.93 -6.14 -15.60
CA VAL A 5 26.87 -5.07 -16.60
C VAL A 5 25.43 -4.78 -17.01
N GLU A 6 24.60 -5.83 -17.10
CA GLU A 6 23.16 -5.67 -17.40
C GLU A 6 22.43 -4.94 -16.27
N LEU A 7 22.68 -5.29 -15.01
CA LEU A 7 22.07 -4.64 -13.85
C LEU A 7 22.50 -3.17 -13.73
N GLN A 8 23.78 -2.87 -13.95
CA GLN A 8 24.28 -1.50 -13.97
C GLN A 8 23.61 -0.68 -15.08
N ARG A 9 23.47 -1.25 -16.28
CA ARG A 9 22.75 -0.61 -17.40
C ARG A 9 21.31 -0.30 -17.02
N GLN A 10 20.59 -1.26 -16.45
CA GLN A 10 19.20 -1.07 -16.02
C GLN A 10 19.07 -0.03 -14.92
N LEU A 11 19.97 -0.04 -13.93
CA LEU A 11 19.98 0.96 -12.86
C LEU A 11 20.16 2.37 -13.43
N ARG A 12 21.12 2.57 -14.33
CA ARG A 12 21.34 3.86 -14.99
C ARG A 12 20.10 4.34 -15.74
N THR A 13 19.51 3.47 -16.56
CA THR A 13 18.28 3.80 -17.31
C THR A 13 17.17 4.22 -16.35
N ARG A 14 16.94 3.46 -15.29
CA ARG A 14 15.89 3.76 -14.30
C ARG A 14 16.12 5.08 -13.57
N ILE A 15 17.37 5.41 -13.22
CA ILE A 15 17.71 6.69 -12.61
C ILE A 15 17.44 7.84 -13.59
N SER A 16 17.89 7.71 -14.84
CA SER A 16 17.66 8.73 -15.88
C SER A 16 16.17 8.96 -16.14
N ASP A 17 15.39 7.89 -16.29
CA ASP A 17 13.95 7.96 -16.52
C ASP A 17 13.24 8.64 -15.32
N LEU A 18 13.71 8.38 -14.10
CA LEU A 18 13.20 9.03 -12.89
C LEU A 18 13.54 10.52 -12.86
N CYS A 19 14.78 10.91 -13.19
CA CYS A 19 15.18 12.32 -13.30
C CYS A 19 14.33 13.08 -14.32
N GLU A 20 14.11 12.50 -15.51
CA GLU A 20 13.27 13.09 -16.56
C GLU A 20 11.83 13.25 -16.09
N TRP A 21 11.27 12.19 -15.49
CA TRP A 21 9.91 12.24 -14.95
C TRP A 21 9.75 13.31 -13.87
N LEU A 22 10.69 13.40 -12.92
CA LEU A 22 10.64 14.37 -11.82
C LEU A 22 10.77 15.81 -12.32
N SER A 23 11.60 16.02 -13.35
CA SER A 23 11.73 17.32 -14.01
C SER A 23 10.42 17.71 -14.68
N GLY A 24 9.81 16.80 -15.45
CA GLY A 24 8.49 17.02 -16.06
C GLY A 24 7.38 17.25 -15.02
N ALA A 25 7.40 16.55 -13.90
CA ALA A 25 6.42 16.72 -12.82
C ALA A 25 6.55 18.11 -12.18
N LEU A 26 7.76 18.59 -11.92
CA LEU A 26 8.00 19.93 -11.37
C LEU A 26 7.68 21.03 -12.38
N GLU A 27 8.19 20.91 -13.61
CA GLU A 27 8.09 21.97 -14.63
C GLU A 27 6.71 22.07 -15.26
N ILE A 28 6.11 20.93 -15.61
CA ILE A 28 4.83 20.88 -16.33
C ILE A 28 3.67 20.74 -15.35
N GLY A 29 3.80 19.84 -14.37
CA GLY A 29 2.77 19.56 -13.37
C GLY A 29 2.65 20.66 -12.32
N GLU A 30 3.75 21.02 -11.67
CA GLU A 30 3.80 22.09 -10.66
C GLU A 30 4.17 23.46 -11.22
N VAL A 31 4.33 23.59 -12.54
CA VAL A 31 4.56 24.88 -13.23
C VAL A 31 5.78 25.61 -12.66
N ARG A 32 6.82 24.87 -12.28
CA ARG A 32 8.06 25.43 -11.71
C ARG A 32 9.05 25.80 -12.81
N GLY A 33 9.63 26.99 -12.71
CA GLY A 33 10.77 27.36 -13.55
C GLY A 33 12.02 26.55 -13.19
N VAL A 34 12.80 26.15 -14.19
CA VAL A 34 14.04 25.37 -14.02
C VAL A 34 14.99 26.01 -13.01
N GLU A 35 15.19 27.33 -13.07
CA GLU A 35 16.04 28.07 -12.14
C GLU A 35 15.52 28.02 -10.70
N SER A 36 14.21 28.09 -10.52
CA SER A 36 13.57 27.99 -9.21
C SER A 36 13.79 26.61 -8.60
N VAL A 37 13.66 25.54 -9.40
CA VAL A 37 13.95 24.17 -8.97
C VAL A 37 15.43 24.01 -8.60
N MET A 38 16.34 24.53 -9.42
CA MET A 38 17.79 24.46 -9.15
C MET A 38 18.17 25.19 -7.85
N LEU A 39 17.67 26.40 -7.64
CA LEU A 39 17.89 27.16 -6.42
C LEU A 39 17.32 26.41 -5.21
N ALA A 40 16.15 25.80 -5.36
CA ALA A 40 15.52 25.05 -4.29
C ALA A 40 16.30 23.79 -3.91
N LYS A 41 16.82 23.04 -4.90
CA LYS A 41 17.72 21.90 -4.66
C LYS A 41 19.00 22.32 -3.97
N LYS A 42 19.58 23.46 -4.36
CA LYS A 42 20.78 24.02 -3.73
C LYS A 42 20.53 24.41 -2.28
N ALA A 43 19.42 25.10 -2.01
CA ALA A 43 19.03 25.47 -0.66
C ALA A 43 18.76 24.23 0.22
N LEU A 44 18.08 23.21 -0.32
CA LEU A 44 17.91 21.91 0.34
C LEU A 44 19.26 21.28 0.70
N TYR A 45 20.22 21.28 -0.23
CA TYR A 45 21.57 20.77 0.04
C TYR A 45 22.26 21.53 1.19
N VAL A 46 22.24 22.85 1.14
CA VAL A 46 22.83 23.70 2.19
C VAL A 46 22.17 23.43 3.53
N TRP A 47 20.83 23.39 3.57
CA TRP A 47 20.08 23.10 4.78
C TRP A 47 20.40 21.71 5.36
N LEU A 48 20.54 20.69 4.51
CA LEU A 48 20.97 19.35 4.92
C LEU A 48 22.37 19.37 5.52
N CYS A 49 23.31 20.10 4.92
CA CYS A 49 24.65 20.27 5.46
C CYS A 49 24.64 20.99 6.81
N GLU A 50 23.89 22.10 6.95
CA GLU A 50 23.82 22.91 8.17
C GLU A 50 23.14 22.17 9.34
N ARG A 51 22.03 21.46 9.09
CA ARG A 51 21.32 20.67 10.11
C ARG A 51 22.12 19.47 10.58
N TRP A 52 22.99 18.94 9.73
CA TRP A 52 23.84 17.79 10.05
C TRP A 52 25.14 18.19 10.75
N ASP A 53 25.50 19.48 10.81
CA ASP A 53 26.88 19.90 11.09
C ASP A 53 27.31 19.75 12.56
N ASN A 54 27.69 18.51 12.89
CA ASN A 54 28.83 18.18 13.73
C ASN A 54 29.93 17.45 12.91
N ASN A 55 29.92 17.46 11.57
CA ASN A 55 30.78 16.58 10.74
C ASN A 55 31.25 17.17 9.39
N GLU A 56 31.81 18.38 9.42
CA GLU A 56 32.77 18.93 8.43
C GLU A 56 32.42 18.72 6.93
N GLY A 57 31.15 18.88 6.55
CA GLY A 57 30.76 19.01 5.14
C GLY A 57 30.89 17.74 4.27
N ASP A 58 30.83 16.53 4.84
CA ASP A 58 30.75 15.30 4.05
C ASP A 58 29.38 15.16 3.35
N THR A 59 29.37 15.23 2.02
CA THR A 59 28.19 15.01 1.17
C THR A 59 27.55 13.64 1.42
N GLU A 60 28.33 12.60 1.74
CA GLU A 60 27.78 11.28 2.06
C GLU A 60 27.03 11.30 3.40
N GLY A 61 27.48 12.09 4.37
CA GLY A 61 26.81 12.28 5.66
C GLY A 61 25.50 13.07 5.54
N ALA A 62 25.49 14.16 4.77
CA ALA A 62 24.28 14.94 4.50
C ALA A 62 23.21 14.11 3.75
N LEU A 63 23.65 13.21 2.87
CA LEU A 63 22.77 12.26 2.18
C LEU A 63 22.19 11.23 3.14
N ALA A 64 22.99 10.64 4.04
CA ALA A 64 22.51 9.71 5.05
C ALA A 64 21.47 10.35 5.99
N TYR A 65 21.68 11.61 6.39
CA TYR A 65 20.72 12.34 7.21
C TYR A 65 19.39 12.62 6.51
N ALA A 66 19.43 12.91 5.20
CA ALA A 66 18.22 13.04 4.40
C ALA A 66 17.38 11.74 4.49
N LEU A 67 18.01 10.57 4.46
CA LEU A 67 17.30 9.30 4.60
C LEU A 67 16.57 9.17 5.95
N GLU A 68 17.25 9.50 7.05
CA GLU A 68 16.65 9.46 8.39
C GLU A 68 15.48 10.46 8.53
N CYS A 69 15.62 11.65 7.95
CA CYS A 69 14.62 12.72 8.05
C CYS A 69 13.37 12.48 7.20
N TYR A 70 13.53 11.91 6.01
CA TYR A 70 12.46 11.84 5.02
C TYR A 70 11.74 10.49 4.98
N VAL A 71 12.44 9.38 5.25
CA VAL A 71 11.89 8.02 5.11
C VAL A 71 11.44 7.46 6.45
N GLU A 72 12.24 7.57 7.51
CA GLU A 72 11.99 6.85 8.77
C GLU A 72 11.07 7.60 9.73
N SER A 73 11.23 8.92 9.84
CA SER A 73 10.52 9.68 10.87
C SER A 73 9.14 10.16 10.44
N GLY A 74 8.91 10.28 9.12
CA GLY A 74 7.90 11.20 8.60
C GLY A 74 8.25 12.61 9.05
N PRO A 75 8.42 13.57 8.15
CA PRO A 75 9.00 14.84 8.55
C PRO A 75 8.19 15.51 9.67
N ALA A 76 8.81 15.71 10.83
CA ALA A 76 8.17 16.39 11.96
C ALA A 76 7.70 17.81 11.58
N TRP A 77 8.30 18.40 10.54
CA TRP A 77 7.92 19.69 9.93
C TRP A 77 6.66 19.62 9.05
N ALA A 78 6.20 18.42 8.64
CA ALA A 78 4.92 18.27 7.93
C ALA A 78 3.70 18.34 8.87
N ARG A 79 3.93 18.45 10.17
CA ARG A 79 2.90 18.75 11.17
C ARG A 79 3.03 20.22 11.57
N GLU A 80 2.12 21.02 11.00
CA GLU A 80 1.74 22.38 11.41
C GLU A 80 2.68 23.54 11.01
N GLU A 81 2.13 24.46 10.21
CA GLU A 81 2.47 25.90 10.09
C GLU A 81 3.85 26.37 9.63
N TYR A 82 4.82 25.49 9.35
CA TYR A 82 6.13 25.92 8.83
C TYR A 82 6.10 26.23 7.33
N SER A 83 6.56 27.43 6.96
CA SER A 83 6.79 27.82 5.57
C SER A 83 8.13 27.25 5.09
N LEU A 84 8.08 26.37 4.09
CA LEU A 84 9.27 25.82 3.43
C LEU A 84 10.22 26.94 2.96
N GLU A 85 9.67 28.07 2.55
CA GLU A 85 10.43 29.24 2.12
C GLU A 85 11.25 29.85 3.24
N ALA A 86 10.74 29.81 4.48
CA ALA A 86 11.47 30.29 5.66
C ALA A 86 12.62 29.33 6.01
N ASP A 87 12.38 28.02 5.94
CA ASP A 87 13.39 27.01 6.28
C ASP A 87 14.51 26.90 5.24
N LEU A 88 14.18 27.04 3.96
CA LEU A 88 15.16 26.98 2.87
C LEU A 88 15.67 28.36 2.43
N SER A 89 15.12 29.45 2.99
CA SER A 89 15.41 30.82 2.54
C SER A 89 15.23 31.02 1.03
N ILE A 90 14.24 30.35 0.43
CA ILE A 90 13.92 30.45 -1.00
C ILE A 90 12.67 31.30 -1.14
N THR A 91 12.70 32.32 -2.00
CA THR A 91 11.50 33.02 -2.45
C THR A 91 11.11 32.54 -3.85
N ALA A 92 9.88 32.07 -4.04
CA ALA A 92 9.35 31.70 -5.36
C ALA A 92 7.95 32.27 -5.59
N ASP A 93 7.60 32.53 -6.86
CA ASP A 93 6.25 32.88 -7.29
C ASP A 93 5.76 31.85 -8.33
N PRO A 94 4.74 31.04 -8.02
CA PRO A 94 4.00 30.97 -6.75
C PRO A 94 4.86 30.40 -5.60
N PRO A 95 4.49 30.61 -4.32
CA PRO A 95 5.20 30.03 -3.19
C PRO A 95 5.29 28.51 -3.23
N TRP A 96 6.34 27.92 -2.65
CA TRP A 96 6.44 26.46 -2.54
C TRP A 96 5.40 25.89 -1.56
N GLU A 97 4.62 24.91 -2.02
CA GLU A 97 3.71 24.17 -1.14
C GLU A 97 4.43 22.99 -0.48
N LEU A 98 4.05 22.69 0.76
CA LEU A 98 4.58 21.57 1.54
C LEU A 98 4.56 20.25 0.76
N SER A 99 3.47 19.99 0.03
CA SER A 99 3.35 18.78 -0.78
C SER A 99 4.36 18.72 -1.91
N GLU A 100 4.74 19.85 -2.52
CA GLU A 100 5.73 19.91 -3.62
C GLU A 100 7.14 19.56 -3.15
N PHE A 101 7.40 19.68 -1.84
CA PHE A 101 8.71 19.41 -1.28
C PHE A 101 9.13 17.94 -1.43
N HIS A 102 8.20 16.99 -1.31
CA HIS A 102 8.51 15.58 -1.57
C HIS A 102 9.01 15.35 -3.00
N LEU A 103 8.47 16.12 -3.96
CA LEU A 103 8.91 16.07 -5.35
C LEU A 103 10.28 16.72 -5.54
N LEU A 104 10.56 17.82 -4.83
CA LEU A 104 11.88 18.47 -4.79
C LEU A 104 12.95 17.54 -4.21
N VAL A 105 12.67 16.91 -3.07
CA VAL A 105 13.57 15.94 -2.41
C VAL A 105 13.81 14.74 -3.30
N ALA A 106 12.76 14.15 -3.89
CA ALA A 106 12.91 13.07 -4.87
C ALA A 106 13.82 13.48 -6.03
N SER A 107 13.63 14.69 -6.57
CA SER A 107 14.42 15.22 -7.68
C SER A 107 15.89 15.44 -7.30
N PHE A 108 16.15 15.94 -6.09
CA PHE A 108 17.50 16.07 -5.57
C PHE A 108 18.18 14.70 -5.40
N LEU A 109 17.51 13.72 -4.77
CA LEU A 109 18.05 12.38 -4.55
C LEU A 109 18.33 11.65 -5.87
N ALA A 110 17.45 11.79 -6.86
CA ALA A 110 17.65 11.20 -8.19
C ALA A 110 18.89 11.79 -8.90
N ASP A 111 19.11 13.11 -8.80
CA ASP A 111 20.32 13.75 -9.34
C ASP A 111 21.57 13.22 -8.63
N GLN A 112 21.54 13.09 -7.31
CA GLN A 112 22.66 12.53 -6.53
C GLN A 112 22.90 11.06 -6.88
N ALA A 113 21.84 10.28 -7.11
CA ALA A 113 21.94 8.89 -7.57
C ALA A 113 22.66 8.81 -8.93
N LEU A 114 22.32 9.71 -9.87
CA LEU A 114 22.95 9.76 -11.18
C LEU A 114 24.42 10.17 -11.09
N LEU A 115 24.74 11.16 -10.24
CA LEU A 115 26.11 11.59 -9.97
C LEU A 115 26.95 10.46 -9.36
N ALA A 116 26.42 9.77 -8.35
CA ALA A 116 27.07 8.61 -7.72
C ALA A 116 27.28 7.49 -8.74
N PHE A 117 26.28 7.17 -9.56
CA PHE A 117 26.39 6.17 -10.61
C PHE A 117 27.54 6.48 -11.58
N ASN A 118 27.63 7.73 -12.04
CA ASN A 118 28.65 8.16 -13.00
C ASN A 118 30.08 8.14 -12.43
N ARG A 119 30.26 8.17 -11.10
CA ARG A 119 31.57 7.97 -10.45
C ARG A 119 32.05 6.52 -10.52
N GLY A 120 31.14 5.56 -10.70
CA GLY A 120 31.44 4.18 -11.14
C GLY A 120 32.16 3.26 -10.15
N SER A 121 32.58 3.72 -8.96
CA SER A 121 33.17 2.83 -7.94
C SER A 121 32.10 1.92 -7.33
N LYS A 122 32.47 0.73 -6.84
CA LYS A 122 31.51 -0.21 -6.23
C LYS A 122 30.70 0.41 -5.10
N LYS A 123 31.36 1.21 -4.25
CA LYS A 123 30.70 1.97 -3.17
C LYS A 123 29.69 2.97 -3.74
N GLN A 124 30.07 3.71 -4.79
CA GLN A 124 29.21 4.72 -5.40
C GLN A 124 28.03 4.10 -6.17
N LEU A 125 28.20 2.91 -6.77
CA LEU A 125 27.10 2.17 -7.39
C LEU A 125 26.06 1.69 -6.36
N ILE A 126 26.51 1.28 -5.16
CA ILE A 126 25.61 0.92 -4.06
C ILE A 126 24.86 2.17 -3.57
N LEU A 127 25.59 3.28 -3.35
CA LEU A 127 24.99 4.56 -2.97
C LEU A 127 23.97 5.03 -4.00
N ALA A 128 24.27 4.93 -5.29
CA ALA A 128 23.34 5.27 -6.36
C ALA A 128 22.06 4.45 -6.31
N ALA A 129 22.16 3.15 -6.03
CA ALA A 129 21.00 2.27 -5.90
C ALA A 129 20.12 2.61 -4.68
N MET A 130 20.74 2.99 -3.56
CA MET A 130 20.04 3.44 -2.35
C MET A 130 19.29 4.76 -2.64
N LEU A 131 20.02 5.79 -3.06
CA LEU A 131 19.44 7.10 -3.39
C LEU A 131 18.31 7.01 -4.43
N TYR A 132 18.43 6.11 -5.40
CA TYR A 132 17.37 5.82 -6.36
C TYR A 132 16.10 5.27 -5.68
N ALA A 133 16.25 4.30 -4.78
CA ALA A 133 15.12 3.73 -4.05
C ALA A 133 14.41 4.80 -3.21
N ASP A 134 15.18 5.64 -2.51
CA ASP A 134 14.65 6.70 -1.65
C ASP A 134 13.95 7.80 -2.47
N ALA A 135 14.49 8.13 -3.65
CA ALA A 135 13.85 9.04 -4.59
C ALA A 135 12.51 8.48 -5.10
N VAL A 136 12.42 7.17 -5.34
CA VAL A 136 11.16 6.51 -5.70
C VAL A 136 10.15 6.57 -4.55
N GLU A 137 10.57 6.32 -3.32
CA GLU A 137 9.67 6.42 -2.16
C GLU A 137 9.11 7.83 -1.97
N CYS A 138 9.97 8.86 -2.10
CA CYS A 138 9.52 10.26 -2.06
C CYS A 138 8.52 10.59 -3.17
N ARG A 139 8.75 10.06 -4.40
CA ARG A 139 7.81 10.20 -5.53
C ARG A 139 6.47 9.53 -5.24
N GLU A 140 6.48 8.30 -4.72
CA GLU A 140 5.25 7.58 -4.39
C GLU A 140 4.47 8.29 -3.29
N TYR A 141 5.17 8.81 -2.28
CA TYR A 141 4.54 9.61 -1.24
C TYR A 141 3.87 10.86 -1.80
N TRP A 142 4.56 11.64 -2.65
CA TRP A 142 3.97 12.78 -3.36
C TRP A 142 2.73 12.36 -4.16
N SER A 143 2.82 11.25 -4.89
CA SER A 143 1.74 10.71 -5.72
C SER A 143 0.50 10.37 -4.87
N HIS A 144 0.72 9.83 -3.68
CA HIS A 144 -0.32 9.51 -2.72
C HIS A 144 -0.99 10.76 -2.13
N VAL A 145 -0.20 11.70 -1.60
CA VAL A 145 -0.75 12.86 -0.87
C VAL A 145 -1.34 13.94 -1.78
N ARG A 146 -0.77 14.13 -2.97
CA ARG A 146 -1.18 15.15 -3.94
C ARG A 146 -1.42 14.53 -5.30
N GLY A 147 -0.34 13.99 -5.88
CA GLY A 147 -0.28 13.40 -7.20
C GLY A 147 -0.57 14.35 -8.37
N PRO A 148 -0.40 13.87 -9.61
CA PRO A 148 -0.55 14.69 -10.82
C PRO A 148 -1.91 15.38 -10.96
N ALA A 149 -2.97 14.77 -10.42
CA ALA A 149 -4.32 15.34 -10.42
C ALA A 149 -4.51 16.50 -9.42
N GLY A 150 -3.67 16.57 -8.38
CA GLY A 150 -3.65 17.65 -7.40
C GLY A 150 -2.54 18.67 -7.64
N ALA A 151 -1.71 18.46 -8.68
CA ALA A 151 -0.68 19.41 -9.08
C ALA A 151 -1.30 20.71 -9.59
N ARG A 152 -0.51 21.80 -9.61
CA ARG A 152 -0.96 23.12 -10.07
C ARG A 152 -1.55 23.11 -11.49
N ASN A 153 -1.03 22.24 -12.35
CA ASN A 153 -1.55 21.98 -13.68
C ASN A 153 -2.06 20.53 -13.81
N PRO A 154 -3.31 20.26 -13.40
CA PRO A 154 -3.86 18.91 -13.41
C PRO A 154 -4.33 18.46 -14.80
N LYS A 155 -4.35 19.36 -15.79
CA LYS A 155 -4.82 19.08 -17.17
C LYS A 155 -3.77 18.42 -18.06
N THR A 156 -2.67 17.96 -17.48
CA THR A 156 -1.72 17.12 -18.20
C THR A 156 -2.36 15.76 -18.46
N MET A 157 -1.97 15.07 -19.54
CA MET A 157 -2.43 13.69 -19.79
C MET A 157 -2.17 12.78 -18.58
N LEU A 158 -1.05 13.00 -17.88
CA LEU A 158 -0.73 12.29 -16.64
C LEU A 158 -1.70 12.64 -15.51
N GLY A 159 -2.07 13.92 -15.35
CA GLY A 159 -3.08 14.37 -14.40
C GLY A 159 -4.45 13.76 -14.65
N GLU A 160 -4.90 13.72 -15.90
CA GLU A 160 -6.18 13.12 -16.29
C GLU A 160 -6.23 11.61 -16.03
N VAL A 161 -5.17 10.88 -16.41
CA VAL A 161 -5.06 9.43 -16.14
C VAL A 161 -5.00 9.15 -14.64
N HIS A 162 -4.26 9.95 -13.88
CA HIS A 162 -4.17 9.80 -12.43
C HIS A 162 -5.52 10.07 -11.74
N ALA A 163 -6.27 11.08 -12.18
CA ALA A 163 -7.61 11.35 -11.68
C ALA A 163 -8.56 10.17 -11.94
N ALA A 164 -8.51 9.59 -13.14
CA ALA A 164 -9.30 8.40 -13.48
C ALA A 164 -8.91 7.18 -12.63
N ALA A 165 -7.62 6.98 -12.35
CA ALA A 165 -7.14 5.91 -11.48
C ALA A 165 -7.66 6.06 -10.05
N ARG A 166 -7.62 7.28 -9.46
CA ARG A 166 -8.17 7.54 -8.13
C ARG A 166 -9.66 7.21 -8.03
N LEU A 167 -10.44 7.60 -9.04
CA LEU A 167 -11.88 7.29 -9.10
C LEU A 167 -12.14 5.78 -9.17
N LEU A 168 -11.27 5.02 -9.86
CA LEU A 168 -11.38 3.56 -9.92
C LEU A 168 -11.07 2.91 -8.57
N ASP A 169 -10.00 3.36 -7.90
CA ASP A 169 -9.61 2.85 -6.58
C ASP A 169 -10.69 3.13 -5.52
N GLU A 170 -11.25 4.34 -5.52
CA GLU A 170 -12.37 4.71 -4.66
C GLU A 170 -13.59 3.80 -4.89
N ARG A 171 -13.91 3.53 -6.17
CA ARG A 171 -15.00 2.62 -6.52
C ARG A 171 -14.74 1.19 -6.05
N ILE A 172 -13.52 0.69 -6.22
CA ILE A 172 -13.13 -0.64 -5.74
C ILE A 172 -13.24 -0.72 -4.21
N ALA A 173 -12.83 0.33 -3.49
CA ALA A 173 -12.94 0.40 -2.04
C ALA A 173 -14.41 0.37 -1.58
N VAL A 174 -15.27 1.15 -2.24
CA VAL A 174 -16.73 1.15 -1.97
C VAL A 174 -17.33 -0.24 -2.23
N ASP A 175 -17.02 -0.87 -3.35
CA ASP A 175 -17.52 -2.21 -3.68
C ASP A 175 -17.06 -3.26 -2.66
N LYS A 176 -15.81 -3.18 -2.19
CA LYS A 176 -15.26 -4.05 -1.16
C LYS A 176 -16.02 -3.89 0.16
N GLU A 177 -16.32 -2.66 0.57
CA GLU A 177 -17.08 -2.37 1.78
C GLU A 177 -18.53 -2.84 1.66
N GLN A 178 -19.19 -2.63 0.51
CA GLN A 178 -20.53 -3.13 0.25
C GLN A 178 -20.59 -4.66 0.33
N ARG A 179 -19.63 -5.36 -0.27
CA ARG A 179 -19.52 -6.84 -0.17
C ARG A 179 -19.30 -7.29 1.28
N SER A 180 -18.47 -6.57 2.03
CA SER A 180 -18.24 -6.84 3.46
C SER A 180 -19.54 -6.70 4.28
N ARG A 181 -20.30 -5.63 4.06
CA ARG A 181 -21.60 -5.41 4.71
C ARG A 181 -22.62 -6.49 4.34
N ALA A 182 -22.71 -6.84 3.06
CA ALA A 182 -23.60 -7.91 2.60
C ALA A 182 -23.26 -9.25 3.26
N ARG A 183 -21.97 -9.61 3.33
CA ARG A 183 -21.51 -10.83 4.04
C ARG A 183 -21.90 -10.82 5.51
N ARG A 184 -21.70 -9.69 6.21
CA ARG A 184 -22.08 -9.53 7.63
C ARG A 184 -23.59 -9.67 7.81
N ALA A 185 -24.40 -9.06 6.94
CA ALA A 185 -25.86 -9.17 6.98
C ALA A 185 -26.34 -10.60 6.74
N VAL A 186 -25.76 -11.32 5.78
CA VAL A 186 -26.06 -12.74 5.53
C VAL A 186 -25.67 -13.60 6.73
N ALA A 187 -24.48 -13.41 7.30
CA ALA A 187 -24.05 -14.13 8.49
C ALA A 187 -24.97 -13.88 9.70
N ALA A 188 -25.44 -12.65 9.89
CA ALA A 188 -26.40 -12.30 10.93
C ALA A 188 -27.75 -12.98 10.70
N LYS A 189 -28.26 -12.99 9.45
CA LYS A 189 -29.49 -13.71 9.09
C LYS A 189 -29.36 -15.22 9.34
N LEU A 190 -28.25 -15.83 8.90
CA LEU A 190 -28.00 -17.25 9.07
C LEU A 190 -27.85 -17.66 10.54
N ARG A 191 -27.30 -16.80 11.39
CA ARG A 191 -27.18 -17.05 12.84
C ARG A 191 -28.52 -17.21 13.52
N ASN A 192 -29.52 -16.46 13.06
CA ASN A 192 -30.86 -16.46 13.62
C ASN A 192 -31.84 -17.33 12.81
N ASP A 193 -31.35 -18.08 11.82
CA ASP A 193 -32.16 -18.97 11.00
C ASP A 193 -32.58 -20.21 11.81
N PRO A 194 -33.88 -20.45 12.05
CA PRO A 194 -34.37 -21.63 12.75
C PRO A 194 -33.85 -22.95 12.17
N LYS A 195 -33.59 -23.01 10.86
CA LYS A 195 -33.03 -24.19 10.19
C LYS A 195 -31.58 -24.45 10.59
N GLN A 196 -30.78 -23.42 10.87
CA GLN A 196 -29.40 -23.60 11.35
C GLN A 196 -29.38 -24.05 12.82
N VAL A 197 -30.30 -23.54 13.64
CA VAL A 197 -30.50 -24.01 15.01
C VAL A 197 -30.89 -25.49 15.01
N ALA A 198 -31.90 -25.86 14.22
CA ALA A 198 -32.32 -27.25 14.04
C ALA A 198 -31.18 -28.16 13.52
N LYS A 199 -30.36 -27.66 12.58
CA LYS A 199 -29.19 -28.40 12.08
C LYS A 199 -28.15 -28.65 13.17
N SER A 200 -27.88 -27.67 14.03
CA SER A 200 -26.93 -27.81 15.14
C SER A 200 -27.41 -28.81 16.19
N GLN A 201 -28.71 -28.79 16.51
CA GLN A 201 -29.35 -29.75 17.41
C GLN A 201 -29.35 -31.17 16.81
N ALA A 202 -29.69 -31.30 15.53
CA ALA A 202 -29.63 -32.57 14.80
C ALA A 202 -28.20 -33.15 14.78
N PHE A 203 -27.16 -32.30 14.66
CA PHE A 203 -25.78 -32.75 14.73
C PHE A 203 -25.41 -33.31 16.11
N LYS A 204 -25.89 -32.68 17.20
CA LYS A 204 -25.70 -33.20 18.56
C LYS A 204 -26.39 -34.55 18.76
N MET A 205 -27.65 -34.68 18.32
CA MET A 205 -28.37 -35.96 18.33
C MET A 205 -27.61 -37.04 17.52
N TRP A 206 -27.03 -36.64 16.38
CA TRP A 206 -26.22 -37.53 15.56
C TRP A 206 -24.95 -37.97 16.29
N GLN A 207 -24.24 -37.07 16.96
CA GLN A 207 -23.06 -37.41 17.78
C GLN A 207 -23.42 -38.36 18.93
N ASP A 208 -24.52 -38.11 19.64
CA ASP A 208 -24.97 -38.98 20.73
C ASP A 208 -25.35 -40.38 20.22
N TRP A 209 -25.92 -40.48 19.02
CA TRP A 209 -26.14 -41.76 18.34
C TRP A 209 -24.83 -42.44 17.93
N GLN A 210 -23.87 -41.71 17.35
CA GLN A 210 -22.56 -42.28 16.98
C GLN A 210 -21.75 -42.75 18.20
N LEU A 211 -21.90 -42.09 19.35
CA LEU A 211 -21.27 -42.46 20.62
C LEU A 211 -22.05 -43.54 21.38
N GLY A 212 -23.14 -44.06 20.84
CA GLY A 212 -23.94 -45.13 21.44
C GLY A 212 -24.80 -44.71 22.64
N LYS A 213 -24.96 -43.41 22.90
CA LYS A 213 -25.81 -42.90 24.00
C LYS A 213 -27.30 -43.03 23.69
N VAL A 214 -27.66 -43.05 22.41
CA VAL A 214 -29.03 -43.24 21.92
C VAL A 214 -29.00 -44.33 20.85
N VAL A 215 -29.99 -45.22 20.85
CA VAL A 215 -30.05 -46.35 19.92
C VAL A 215 -31.02 -46.06 18.78
N HIS A 216 -30.50 -45.99 17.56
CA HIS A 216 -31.30 -46.01 16.34
C HIS A 216 -30.85 -47.16 15.43
N ILE A 217 -31.83 -47.92 14.92
CA ILE A 217 -31.63 -49.17 14.16
C ILE A 217 -30.97 -48.90 12.79
N SER A 218 -31.17 -47.71 12.22
CA SER A 218 -30.58 -47.31 10.94
C SER A 218 -30.52 -45.80 10.78
N GLY A 219 -29.76 -45.33 9.79
CA GLY A 219 -29.75 -43.91 9.43
C GLY A 219 -31.10 -43.36 8.98
N ALA A 220 -31.95 -44.20 8.37
CA ALA A 220 -33.31 -43.82 8.01
C ALA A 220 -34.21 -43.70 9.26
N ALA A 221 -34.01 -44.53 10.28
CA ALA A 221 -34.72 -44.42 11.55
C ALA A 221 -34.31 -43.15 12.32
N PHE A 222 -33.01 -42.84 12.35
CA PHE A 222 -32.51 -41.58 12.90
C PHE A 222 -33.08 -40.36 12.17
N ALA A 223 -33.08 -40.36 10.83
CA ALA A 223 -33.59 -39.22 10.04
C ALA A 223 -35.08 -38.94 10.29
N ARG A 224 -35.90 -39.99 10.46
CA ARG A 224 -37.31 -39.85 10.85
C ARG A 224 -37.45 -39.23 12.24
N HIS A 225 -36.71 -39.77 13.22
CA HIS A 225 -36.74 -39.25 14.58
C HIS A 225 -36.36 -37.77 14.68
N VAL A 226 -35.34 -37.34 13.91
CA VAL A 226 -34.91 -35.93 13.87
C VAL A 226 -35.99 -35.02 13.28
N VAL A 227 -36.67 -35.44 12.22
CA VAL A 227 -37.79 -34.69 11.60
C VAL A 227 -39.01 -34.62 12.52
N GLU A 228 -39.28 -35.66 13.30
CA GLU A 228 -40.36 -35.66 14.30
C GLU A 228 -40.06 -34.73 15.49
N THR A 229 -38.78 -34.50 15.80
CA THR A 229 -38.36 -33.76 17.00
C THR A 229 -38.02 -32.29 16.73
N LEU A 230 -37.54 -31.98 15.52
CA LEU A 230 -37.04 -30.65 15.14
C LEU A 230 -37.82 -30.10 13.94
N PRO A 231 -37.91 -28.76 13.78
CA PRO A 231 -38.64 -28.14 12.67
C PRO A 231 -37.88 -28.29 11.33
N ILE A 232 -37.84 -29.51 10.81
CA ILE A 232 -37.17 -29.91 9.56
C ILE A 232 -38.20 -30.59 8.68
N ASP A 233 -38.37 -30.09 7.46
CA ASP A 233 -39.49 -30.47 6.58
C ASP A 233 -39.31 -31.84 5.90
N ASP A 234 -38.07 -32.31 5.73
CA ASP A 234 -37.76 -33.50 4.93
C ASP A 234 -36.62 -34.34 5.50
N THR A 235 -36.86 -35.65 5.62
CA THR A 235 -35.86 -36.64 6.04
C THR A 235 -34.67 -36.72 5.09
N ASN A 236 -34.82 -36.43 3.79
CA ASN A 236 -33.69 -36.44 2.86
C ASN A 236 -32.66 -35.34 3.20
N THR A 237 -33.12 -34.22 3.78
CA THR A 237 -32.24 -33.14 4.26
C THR A 237 -31.32 -33.66 5.36
N VAL A 238 -31.88 -34.38 6.34
CA VAL A 238 -31.10 -34.97 7.44
C VAL A 238 -30.14 -36.04 6.92
N GLN A 239 -30.59 -36.91 6.01
CA GLN A 239 -29.72 -37.93 5.41
C GLN A 239 -28.54 -37.32 4.64
N ARG A 240 -28.76 -36.22 3.91
CA ARG A 240 -27.69 -35.48 3.22
C ARG A 240 -26.70 -34.88 4.21
N TRP A 241 -27.16 -34.32 5.32
CA TRP A 241 -26.27 -33.81 6.37
C TRP A 241 -25.44 -34.93 6.99
N MET A 242 -26.03 -36.08 7.30
CA MET A 242 -25.31 -37.24 7.82
C MET A 242 -24.18 -37.69 6.89
N ARG A 243 -24.42 -37.72 5.57
CA ARG A 243 -23.37 -38.02 4.58
C ARG A 243 -22.22 -37.00 4.64
N ALA A 244 -22.55 -35.72 4.77
CA ALA A 244 -21.55 -34.65 4.90
C ALA A 244 -20.76 -34.76 6.22
N TRP A 245 -21.44 -34.98 7.35
CA TRP A 245 -20.81 -35.13 8.66
C TRP A 245 -19.90 -36.35 8.75
N ARG A 246 -20.30 -37.48 8.15
CA ARG A 246 -19.41 -38.65 8.02
C ARG A 246 -18.17 -38.34 7.23
N LYS A 247 -18.28 -37.55 6.14
CA LYS A 247 -17.12 -37.13 5.34
C LYS A 247 -16.16 -36.26 6.16
N VAL A 248 -16.69 -35.31 6.95
CA VAL A 248 -15.86 -34.44 7.80
C VAL A 248 -15.24 -35.22 8.97
N GLY A 249 -16.01 -36.09 9.64
CA GLY A 249 -15.52 -36.93 10.73
C GLY A 249 -14.51 -38.01 10.30
N ALA A 250 -14.55 -38.47 9.05
CA ALA A 250 -13.55 -39.36 8.47
C ALA A 250 -12.27 -38.62 8.01
N SER A 251 -12.32 -37.28 7.91
CA SER A 251 -11.20 -36.45 7.45
C SER A 251 -10.35 -35.88 8.58
N GLY A 252 -10.64 -36.22 9.85
CA GLY A 252 -9.80 -35.96 11.02
C GLY A 252 -9.05 -34.63 10.99
N ASN A 253 -9.75 -33.50 11.03
CA ASN A 253 -9.19 -32.20 11.42
C ASN A 253 -10.31 -31.23 11.80
N ALA A 254 -10.52 -31.10 13.11
CA ALA A 254 -10.94 -29.89 13.81
C ALA A 254 -10.49 -30.02 15.27
#